data_AF-A0A7K1T1Q8-F1
#
_entry.id   AF-A0A7K1T1Q8-F1
#
_cell.length_a   1.000
_cell.length_b   1.000
_cell.length_c   1.000
_cell.angle_alpha   90.00
_cell.angle_beta   90.00
_cell.angle_gamma   90.00
#
_symmetry.space_group_name_H-M   'P 1'
#
loop_
_entity.id
_entity.type
_entity.pdbx_description
1 polymer ?
#
loop_
_entity_poly.entity_id
_entity_poly.type
_entity_poly.pdbx_seq_one_letter_code
_entity_poly.pdbx_strand_id
1 'polypeptide(L)'
;MTIIHPLDSLLYNLFPEAKGDVGKLIEAAKRFYSFGPFEPQVNITDNMLIVEVNTAMTSQQKSRYDKVLSLCERGQFAQAKKDVQILINEAPQVSEYHRIYGQILSEEGDQEGAVDALIDALRWNPKNEFALLMMGNIFARHKDDLETALKYYEEVLKVKPNDHFALNNIGANLMQYGRIKEANSYFKRAIAINNDYPNTHYALALTAEKQGNYPEAFQGALTALEKNSKKDQLYSNSFQLAIDAAGKLSKTTDAKVVV
;
A
#
# COMPACT_ATOMS: atom_id res chain seq x y z
N MET A 1 20.81 -0.74 21.68
CA MET A 1 20.18 -1.62 22.69
C MET A 1 20.26 -3.05 22.19
N THR A 2 20.64 -3.97 23.06
CA THR A 2 20.63 -5.42 22.75
C THR A 2 19.59 -6.08 23.64
N ILE A 3 18.70 -6.86 23.02
CA ILE A 3 17.68 -7.66 23.71
C ILE A 3 18.06 -9.11 23.50
N ILE A 4 18.08 -9.88 24.57
CA ILE A 4 18.52 -11.27 24.54
C ILE A 4 17.42 -12.13 25.13
N HIS A 5 16.98 -13.14 24.38
CA HIS A 5 16.02 -14.15 24.84
C HIS A 5 16.65 -15.53 24.84
N PRO A 6 16.59 -16.29 25.93
CA PRO A 6 16.83 -17.74 25.87
C PRO A 6 15.83 -18.40 24.92
N LEU A 7 16.25 -19.44 24.20
CA LEU A 7 15.34 -20.28 23.41
C LEU A 7 14.52 -21.20 24.34
N ASP A 8 13.59 -20.61 25.08
CA ASP A 8 12.75 -21.28 26.06
C ASP A 8 11.24 -21.12 25.76
N SER A 9 10.41 -21.70 26.63
CA SER A 9 8.95 -21.63 26.47
C SER A 9 8.40 -20.21 26.47
N LEU A 10 9.06 -19.24 27.13
CA LEU A 10 8.60 -17.86 27.15
C LEU A 10 8.78 -17.20 25.78
N LEU A 11 9.92 -17.44 25.14
CA LEU A 11 10.17 -16.94 23.79
C LEU A 11 9.17 -17.52 22.78
N TYR A 12 8.87 -18.82 22.87
CA TYR A 12 7.87 -19.45 22.01
C TYR A 12 6.42 -19.08 22.37
N ASN A 13 6.16 -18.51 23.54
CA ASN A 13 4.88 -17.88 23.83
C ASN A 13 4.76 -16.49 23.16
N LEU A 14 5.88 -15.78 22.99
CA LEU A 14 5.93 -14.53 22.22
C LEU A 14 5.80 -14.78 20.72
N PHE A 15 6.37 -15.89 20.22
CA PHE A 15 6.39 -16.27 18.80
C PHE A 15 5.89 -17.71 18.57
N PRO A 16 4.61 -18.01 18.86
CA PRO A 16 4.08 -19.37 18.77
C PRO A 16 4.12 -19.93 17.34
N GLU A 17 4.01 -19.07 16.32
CA GLU A 17 4.08 -19.44 14.91
C GLU A 17 5.47 -19.93 14.47
N ALA A 18 6.51 -19.62 15.25
CA ALA A 18 7.90 -19.91 14.95
C ALA A 18 8.43 -21.15 15.70
N LYS A 19 7.57 -21.87 16.41
CA LYS A 19 7.98 -23.03 17.21
C LYS A 19 8.59 -24.12 16.32
N GLY A 20 9.86 -24.45 16.59
CA GLY A 20 10.61 -25.48 15.85
C GLY A 20 11.20 -25.02 14.52
N ASP A 21 11.11 -23.72 14.17
CA ASP A 21 11.64 -23.17 12.93
C ASP A 21 12.46 -21.90 13.22
N VAL A 22 13.78 -22.04 13.16
CA VAL A 22 14.73 -20.96 13.42
C VAL A 22 14.56 -19.81 12.43
N GLY A 23 14.29 -20.10 11.16
CA GLY A 23 14.08 -19.08 10.14
C GLY A 23 12.86 -18.23 10.47
N LYS A 24 11.74 -18.88 10.80
CA LYS A 24 10.52 -18.19 11.23
C LYS A 24 10.70 -17.42 12.52
N LEU A 25 11.51 -17.92 13.46
CA LEU A 25 11.78 -17.23 14.72
C LEU A 25 12.55 -15.92 14.50
N ILE A 26 13.56 -15.96 13.64
CA ILE A 26 14.32 -14.77 13.25
C ILE A 26 13.41 -13.77 12.54
N GLU A 27 12.60 -14.21 11.58
CA GLU A 27 11.65 -13.34 10.86
C GLU A 27 10.59 -12.73 11.80
N ALA A 28 10.01 -13.52 12.70
CA ALA A 28 9.02 -13.06 13.67
C ALA A 28 9.62 -12.04 14.65
N ALA A 29 10.83 -12.30 15.15
CA ALA A 29 11.54 -11.39 16.04
C ALA A 29 11.94 -10.09 15.33
N LYS A 30 12.42 -10.15 14.08
CA LYS A 30 12.66 -8.96 13.26
C LYS A 30 11.40 -8.12 13.17
N ARG A 31 10.28 -8.72 12.74
CA ARG A 31 8.99 -8.04 12.62
C ARG A 31 8.51 -7.42 13.93
N PHE A 32 8.66 -8.12 15.05
CA PHE A 32 8.19 -7.67 16.37
C PHE A 32 9.03 -6.50 16.93
N TYR A 33 10.34 -6.54 16.73
CA TYR A 33 11.27 -5.53 17.23
C TYR A 33 11.60 -4.42 16.23
N SER A 34 11.09 -4.51 14.99
CA SER A 34 11.15 -3.43 14.02
C SER A 34 10.40 -2.20 14.52
N PHE A 35 11.01 -1.03 14.31
CA PHE A 35 10.40 0.25 14.60
C PHE A 35 10.43 1.13 13.34
N GLY A 36 9.27 1.41 12.76
CA GLY A 36 9.21 2.12 11.48
C GLY A 36 10.05 1.41 10.42
N PRO A 37 11.01 2.08 9.75
CA PRO A 37 11.85 1.46 8.73
C PRO A 37 13.10 0.75 9.29
N PHE A 38 13.29 0.74 10.61
CA PHE A 38 14.47 0.17 11.25
C PHE A 38 14.21 -1.28 11.65
N GLU A 39 14.82 -2.20 10.91
CA GLU A 39 14.87 -3.61 11.29
C GLU A 39 16.06 -3.87 12.23
N PRO A 40 15.86 -4.66 13.30
CA PRO A 40 16.95 -5.07 14.15
C PRO A 40 17.80 -6.14 13.45
N GLN A 41 19.08 -6.22 13.83
CA GLN A 41 19.84 -7.42 13.54
C GLN A 41 19.41 -8.52 14.50
N VAL A 42 19.03 -9.66 13.96
CA VAL A 42 18.54 -10.80 14.75
C VAL A 42 19.35 -12.02 14.39
N ASN A 43 20.05 -12.54 15.38
CA ASN A 43 20.90 -13.73 15.25
C ASN A 43 20.58 -14.70 16.38
N ILE A 44 20.88 -15.98 16.17
CA ILE A 44 20.81 -17.00 17.22
C ILE A 44 22.21 -17.53 17.45
N THR A 45 22.69 -17.42 18.69
CA THR A 45 24.00 -17.92 19.12
C THR A 45 23.87 -18.49 20.51
N ASP A 46 24.52 -19.62 20.78
CA ASP A 46 24.58 -20.26 22.11
C ASP A 46 23.21 -20.45 22.80
N ASN A 47 22.21 -20.91 22.04
CA ASN A 47 20.83 -21.10 22.52
C ASN A 47 20.12 -19.80 22.98
N MET A 48 20.59 -18.65 22.48
CA MET A 48 19.99 -17.33 22.71
C MET A 48 19.63 -16.67 21.39
N LEU A 49 18.44 -16.08 21.33
CA LEU A 49 18.06 -15.10 20.31
C LEU A 49 18.57 -13.72 20.73
N ILE A 50 19.46 -13.15 19.92
CA ILE A 50 20.06 -11.84 20.14
C ILE A 50 19.46 -10.87 19.13
N VAL A 51 18.85 -9.79 19.63
CA VAL A 51 18.22 -8.73 18.85
C VAL A 51 18.97 -7.42 19.13
N GLU A 52 19.66 -6.90 18.13
CA GLU A 52 20.39 -5.64 18.21
C GLU A 52 19.58 -4.53 17.54
N VAL A 53 19.19 -3.55 18.36
CA VAL A 53 18.43 -2.36 17.95
C VAL A 53 19.33 -1.13 18.07
N ASN A 54 19.57 -0.41 16.98
CA ASN A 54 20.42 0.79 17.00
C ASN A 54 19.67 2.03 17.54
N THR A 55 19.48 2.11 18.86
CA THR A 55 18.57 3.06 19.53
C THR A 55 18.95 4.55 19.49
N ALA A 56 20.22 4.90 19.25
CA ALA A 56 20.68 6.30 19.28
C ALA A 56 20.54 6.99 17.91
N MET A 57 20.90 6.30 16.82
CA MET A 57 20.67 6.80 15.45
C MET A 57 19.18 6.82 15.11
N THR A 58 18.39 5.88 15.64
CA THR A 58 16.97 5.75 15.32
C THR A 58 16.12 6.94 15.72
N SER A 59 16.44 7.67 16.79
CA SER A 59 15.55 8.75 17.28
C SER A 59 15.62 10.02 16.41
N GLN A 60 16.83 10.44 16.03
CA GLN A 60 17.02 11.58 15.13
C GLN A 60 16.55 11.26 13.71
N GLN A 61 16.94 10.09 13.20
CA GLN A 61 16.51 9.63 11.88
C GLN A 61 15.00 9.46 11.81
N LYS A 62 14.36 8.92 12.86
CA LYS A 62 12.89 8.88 12.98
C LYS A 62 12.28 10.27 12.93
N SER A 63 12.76 11.21 13.76
CA SER A 63 12.19 12.57 13.77
C SER A 63 12.29 13.24 12.39
N ARG A 64 13.40 13.04 11.69
CA ARG A 64 13.55 13.54 10.32
C ARG A 64 12.65 12.80 9.34
N TYR A 65 12.50 11.48 9.47
CA TYR A 65 11.60 10.67 8.66
C TYR A 65 10.13 11.09 8.82
N ASP A 66 9.66 11.26 10.05
CA ASP A 66 8.31 11.75 10.36
C ASP A 66 8.10 13.17 9.78
N LYS A 67 9.12 14.02 9.84
CA LYS A 67 9.11 15.33 9.17
C LYS A 67 8.99 15.19 7.66
N VAL A 68 9.74 14.28 7.03
CA VAL A 68 9.66 14.03 5.58
C VAL A 68 8.25 13.60 5.19
N LEU A 69 7.62 12.69 5.93
CA LEU A 69 6.23 12.27 5.69
C LEU A 69 5.27 13.46 5.74
N SER A 70 5.35 14.27 6.79
CA SER A 70 4.52 15.47 6.95
C SER A 70 4.76 16.51 5.85
N LEU A 71 5.98 16.64 5.33
CA LEU A 71 6.28 17.52 4.21
C LEU A 71 5.65 16.99 2.91
N CYS A 72 5.71 15.68 2.68
CA CYS A 72 5.09 15.04 1.52
C CYS A 72 3.57 15.21 1.53
N GLU A 73 2.92 15.01 2.68
CA GLU A 73 1.47 15.23 2.85
C GLU A 73 1.04 16.67 2.52
N ARG A 74 1.94 17.64 2.73
CA ARG A 74 1.71 19.06 2.43
C ARG A 74 2.19 19.48 1.04
N GLY A 75 2.65 18.54 0.21
CA GLY A 75 3.22 18.82 -1.11
C GLY A 75 4.52 19.62 -1.09
N GLN A 76 5.23 19.67 0.04
CA GLN A 76 6.48 20.41 0.21
C GLN A 76 7.69 19.58 -0.25
N PHE A 77 7.64 19.09 -1.49
CA PHE A 77 8.56 18.10 -2.05
C PHE A 77 10.02 18.55 -2.06
N ALA A 78 10.31 19.81 -2.41
CA ALA A 78 11.68 20.32 -2.43
C ALA A 78 12.40 20.23 -1.07
N GLN A 79 11.68 20.46 0.04
CA GLN A 79 12.25 20.33 1.39
C GLN A 79 12.29 18.86 1.83
N ALA A 80 11.25 18.08 1.52
CA ALA A 80 11.22 16.64 1.78
C ALA A 80 12.40 15.92 1.12
N LYS A 81 12.71 16.29 -0.14
CA LYS A 81 13.81 15.77 -0.95
C LYS A 81 15.17 15.96 -0.27
N LYS A 82 15.42 17.16 0.27
CA LYS A 82 16.66 17.45 1.02
C LYS A 82 16.76 16.60 2.29
N ASP A 83 15.66 16.51 3.05
CA ASP A 83 15.66 15.77 4.31
C ASP A 83 15.79 14.25 4.09
N VAL A 84 15.17 13.69 3.05
CA VAL A 84 15.34 12.25 2.74
C VAL A 84 16.73 11.93 2.18
N GLN A 85 17.36 12.84 1.42
CA GLN A 85 18.74 12.66 0.97
C GLN A 85 19.73 12.58 2.14
N ILE A 86 19.49 13.37 3.21
CA ILE A 86 20.28 13.25 4.45
C ILE A 86 20.08 11.86 5.07
N LEU A 87 18.83 11.38 5.15
CA LEU A 87 18.52 10.04 5.67
C LEU A 87 19.22 8.94 4.86
N ILE A 88 19.20 9.03 3.53
CA ILE A 88 19.89 8.09 2.63
C ILE A 88 21.40 8.12 2.84
N ASN A 89 22.01 9.30 2.99
CA ASN A 89 23.45 9.42 3.21
C ASN A 89 23.87 8.86 4.59
N GLU A 90 23.04 9.04 5.61
CA GLU A 90 23.32 8.54 6.97
C GLU A 90 23.09 7.02 7.10
N ALA A 91 22.10 6.47 6.40
CA ALA A 91 21.75 5.06 6.47
C ALA A 91 21.21 4.57 5.11
N PRO A 92 22.08 4.35 4.11
CA PRO A 92 21.67 3.97 2.76
C PRO A 92 20.99 2.60 2.73
N GLN A 93 21.21 1.74 3.73
CA GLN A 93 20.60 0.41 3.81
C GLN A 93 19.12 0.39 4.18
N VAL A 94 18.54 1.55 4.48
CA VAL A 94 17.12 1.65 4.85
C VAL A 94 16.28 1.80 3.58
N SER A 95 15.68 0.69 3.14
CA SER A 95 14.84 0.61 1.93
C SER A 95 13.79 1.72 1.86
N GLU A 96 13.14 2.04 2.99
CA GLU A 96 12.05 3.01 3.03
C GLU A 96 12.50 4.45 2.68
N TYR A 97 13.75 4.81 2.94
CA TYR A 97 14.26 6.14 2.58
C TYR A 97 14.34 6.32 1.07
N HIS A 98 14.84 5.30 0.38
CA HIS A 98 14.87 5.25 -1.07
C HIS A 98 13.46 5.20 -1.66
N ARG A 99 12.54 4.46 -1.03
CA ARG A 99 11.14 4.39 -1.48
C ARG A 99 10.44 5.75 -1.37
N ILE A 100 10.62 6.46 -0.26
CA ILE A 100 10.11 7.84 -0.08
C ILE A 100 10.74 8.78 -1.09
N TYR A 101 12.04 8.66 -1.33
CA TYR A 101 12.72 9.49 -2.33
C TYR A 101 12.15 9.25 -3.72
N GLY A 102 11.91 7.98 -4.08
CA GLY A 102 11.22 7.61 -5.32
C GLY A 102 9.79 8.18 -5.40
N GLN A 103 9.06 8.22 -4.28
CA GLN A 103 7.75 8.88 -4.23
C GLN A 103 7.84 10.37 -4.50
N ILE A 104 8.77 11.05 -3.85
CA ILE A 104 8.98 12.48 -4.05
C ILE A 104 9.33 12.78 -5.52
N LEU A 105 10.20 11.98 -6.13
CA LEU A 105 10.56 12.11 -7.55
C LEU A 105 9.36 11.89 -8.48
N SER A 106 8.54 10.87 -8.20
CA SER A 106 7.33 10.59 -8.99
C SER A 106 6.32 11.74 -8.90
N GLU A 107 6.11 12.31 -7.71
CA GLU A 107 5.24 13.48 -7.50
C GLU A 107 5.78 14.76 -8.18
N GLU A 108 7.11 14.90 -8.30
CA GLU A 108 7.77 15.96 -9.06
C GLU A 108 7.75 15.70 -10.59
N GLY A 109 7.25 14.55 -11.03
CA GLY A 109 7.17 14.17 -12.44
C GLY A 109 8.40 13.44 -12.98
N ASP A 110 9.46 13.27 -12.18
CA ASP A 110 10.67 12.54 -12.55
C ASP A 110 10.49 11.03 -12.37
N GLN A 111 9.84 10.41 -13.34
CA GLN A 111 9.50 8.98 -13.28
C GLN A 111 10.72 8.06 -13.45
N GLU A 112 11.73 8.49 -14.20
CA GLU A 112 12.96 7.70 -14.36
C GLU A 112 13.78 7.73 -13.06
N GLY A 113 13.99 8.91 -12.46
CA GLY A 113 14.63 9.02 -11.16
C GLY A 113 13.86 8.28 -10.07
N ALA A 114 12.51 8.29 -10.12
CA ALA A 114 11.69 7.51 -9.21
C ALA A 114 11.95 6.02 -9.32
N VAL A 115 12.06 5.48 -10.54
CA VAL A 115 12.39 4.08 -10.79
C VAL A 115 13.77 3.74 -10.25
N ASP A 116 14.79 4.59 -10.49
CA ASP A 116 16.15 4.36 -9.98
C ASP A 116 16.18 4.30 -8.45
N ALA A 117 15.49 5.23 -7.78
CA ALA A 117 15.36 5.22 -6.32
C ALA A 117 14.61 3.98 -5.81
N LEU A 118 13.58 3.52 -6.51
CA LEU A 118 12.84 2.31 -6.13
C LEU A 118 13.67 1.04 -6.37
N ILE A 119 14.54 1.01 -7.38
CA ILE A 119 15.53 -0.06 -7.55
C ILE A 119 16.47 -0.11 -6.36
N ASP A 120 16.95 1.04 -5.87
CA ASP A 120 17.76 1.10 -4.65
C ASP A 120 16.96 0.63 -3.42
N ALA A 121 15.68 1.03 -3.30
CA ALA A 121 14.81 0.55 -2.23
C ALA A 121 14.70 -0.99 -2.22
N LEU A 122 14.48 -1.59 -3.40
CA LEU A 122 14.33 -3.03 -3.56
C LEU A 122 15.67 -3.78 -3.46
N ARG A 123 16.80 -3.12 -3.73
CA ARG A 123 18.13 -3.68 -3.45
C ARG A 123 18.30 -3.96 -1.95
N TRP A 124 17.84 -3.04 -1.11
CA TRP A 124 17.97 -3.17 0.35
C TRP A 124 16.88 -4.02 1.00
N ASN A 125 15.66 -3.98 0.45
CA ASN A 125 14.60 -4.89 0.84
C ASN A 125 13.77 -5.31 -0.40
N PRO A 126 14.05 -6.49 -0.98
CA PRO A 126 13.33 -6.99 -2.15
C PRO A 126 11.83 -7.23 -1.90
N LYS A 127 11.42 -7.32 -0.63
CA LYS A 127 10.03 -7.51 -0.20
C LYS A 127 9.35 -6.21 0.24
N ASN A 128 9.95 -5.04 0.02
CA ASN A 128 9.28 -3.76 0.32
C ASN A 128 8.06 -3.61 -0.59
N GLU A 129 6.88 -3.88 -0.03
CA GLU A 129 5.62 -3.93 -0.75
C GLU A 129 5.22 -2.57 -1.31
N PHE A 130 5.56 -1.49 -0.61
CA PHE A 130 5.26 -0.14 -1.08
C PHE A 130 6.15 0.22 -2.27
N ALA A 131 7.42 -0.17 -2.26
CA ALA A 131 8.33 0.02 -3.39
C ALA A 131 7.87 -0.79 -4.62
N LEU A 132 7.52 -2.06 -4.42
CA LEU A 132 6.98 -2.92 -5.48
C LEU A 132 5.67 -2.34 -6.07
N LEU A 133 4.74 -1.91 -5.20
CA LEU A 133 3.47 -1.32 -5.65
C LEU A 133 3.69 -0.02 -6.42
N MET A 134 4.62 0.82 -5.97
CA MET A 134 5.00 2.05 -6.66
C MET A 134 5.63 1.79 -8.03
N MET A 135 6.54 0.82 -8.13
CA MET A 135 7.09 0.38 -9.42
C MET A 135 5.95 -0.02 -10.36
N GLY A 136 5.05 -0.90 -9.91
CA GLY A 136 3.89 -1.30 -10.71
C GLY A 136 3.03 -0.11 -11.15
N ASN A 137 2.77 0.84 -10.26
CA ASN A 137 2.01 2.05 -10.60
C ASN A 137 2.72 2.94 -11.63
N ILE A 138 4.05 3.10 -11.54
CA ILE A 138 4.81 3.90 -12.51
C ILE A 138 4.78 3.25 -13.89
N PHE A 139 5.03 1.94 -13.96
CA PHE A 139 4.96 1.20 -15.23
C PHE A 139 3.56 1.26 -15.84
N ALA A 140 2.51 1.09 -15.02
CA ALA A 140 1.13 1.17 -15.48
C ALA A 140 0.72 2.58 -15.92
N ARG A 141 1.00 3.62 -15.15
CA ARG A 141 0.42 4.95 -15.40
C ARG A 141 1.29 5.89 -16.22
N HIS A 142 2.60 5.70 -16.19
CA HIS A 142 3.55 6.64 -16.78
C HIS A 142 4.35 6.05 -17.93
N LYS A 143 4.60 4.74 -17.94
CA LYS A 143 5.32 4.06 -19.03
C LYS A 143 4.41 3.30 -20.01
N ASP A 144 3.11 3.27 -19.75
CA ASP A 144 2.11 2.52 -20.53
C ASP A 144 2.47 1.03 -20.71
N ASP A 145 3.12 0.43 -19.70
CA ASP A 145 3.62 -0.95 -19.71
C ASP A 145 2.91 -1.76 -18.63
N LEU A 146 1.71 -2.22 -18.96
CA LEU A 146 0.89 -3.03 -18.07
C LEU A 146 1.53 -4.39 -17.74
N GLU A 147 2.25 -5.00 -18.68
CA GLU A 147 2.84 -6.33 -18.49
C GLU A 147 3.93 -6.31 -17.42
N THR A 148 4.79 -5.28 -17.44
CA THR A 148 5.77 -5.09 -16.37
C THR A 148 5.09 -4.70 -15.05
N ALA A 149 4.05 -3.87 -15.09
CA ALA A 149 3.29 -3.53 -13.89
C ALA A 149 2.69 -4.76 -13.20
N LEU A 150 2.11 -5.68 -13.97
CA LEU A 150 1.52 -6.92 -13.47
C LEU A 150 2.53 -7.80 -12.75
N LYS A 151 3.78 -7.87 -13.21
CA LYS A 151 4.86 -8.61 -12.52
C LYS A 151 5.15 -8.02 -11.15
N TYR A 152 5.25 -6.70 -11.04
CA TYR A 152 5.45 -6.05 -9.74
C TYR A 152 4.25 -6.24 -8.81
N TYR A 153 3.02 -6.16 -9.34
CA TYR A 153 1.81 -6.43 -8.57
C TYR A 153 1.74 -7.88 -8.08
N GLU A 154 2.21 -8.85 -8.87
CA GLU A 154 2.31 -10.24 -8.45
C GLU A 154 3.25 -10.37 -7.24
N GLU A 155 4.40 -9.70 -7.25
CA GLU A 155 5.33 -9.68 -6.12
C GLU A 155 4.72 -9.03 -4.87
N VAL A 156 3.96 -7.93 -5.01
CA VAL A 156 3.20 -7.34 -3.88
C VAL A 156 2.27 -8.38 -3.26
N LEU A 157 1.55 -9.13 -4.08
CA LEU A 157 0.58 -10.13 -3.61
C LEU A 157 1.23 -11.39 -3.05
N LYS A 158 2.48 -11.70 -3.42
CA LYS A 158 3.29 -12.74 -2.74
C LYS A 158 3.67 -12.30 -1.33
N VAL A 159 3.99 -11.02 -1.14
CA VAL A 159 4.37 -10.47 0.18
C VAL A 159 3.13 -10.27 1.07
N LYS A 160 2.06 -9.67 0.54
CA LYS A 160 0.81 -9.40 1.28
C LYS A 160 -0.42 -9.79 0.44
N PRO A 161 -0.83 -11.08 0.43
CA PRO A 161 -1.93 -11.56 -0.40
C PRO A 161 -3.31 -10.97 -0.04
N ASN A 162 -3.45 -10.49 1.20
CA ASN A 162 -4.69 -9.96 1.78
C ASN A 162 -4.61 -8.45 2.06
N ASP A 163 -3.71 -7.70 1.40
CA ASP A 163 -3.72 -6.24 1.51
C ASP A 163 -4.82 -5.64 0.63
N HIS A 164 -5.92 -5.22 1.26
CA HIS A 164 -7.05 -4.64 0.54
C HIS A 164 -6.73 -3.29 -0.13
N PHE A 165 -5.75 -2.54 0.35
CA PHE A 165 -5.31 -1.29 -0.30
C PHE A 165 -4.56 -1.60 -1.59
N ALA A 166 -3.64 -2.58 -1.55
CA ALA A 166 -2.92 -3.04 -2.73
C ALA A 166 -3.88 -3.61 -3.79
N LEU A 167 -4.80 -4.49 -3.38
CA LEU A 167 -5.81 -5.07 -4.28
C LEU A 167 -6.67 -3.99 -4.96
N ASN A 168 -7.10 -2.96 -4.22
CA ASN A 168 -7.82 -1.82 -4.80
C ASN A 168 -6.96 -1.05 -5.80
N ASN A 169 -5.70 -0.75 -5.45
CA ASN A 169 -4.81 -0.02 -6.34
C ASN A 169 -4.56 -0.79 -7.64
N ILE A 170 -4.29 -2.10 -7.56
CA ILE A 170 -4.11 -2.97 -8.73
C ILE A 170 -5.38 -2.98 -9.60
N GLY A 171 -6.54 -3.17 -8.98
CA GLY A 171 -7.82 -3.14 -9.69
C GLY A 171 -8.09 -1.81 -10.38
N ALA A 172 -7.78 -0.69 -9.72
CA ALA A 172 -7.95 0.65 -10.30
C ALA A 172 -7.05 0.86 -11.52
N ASN A 173 -5.79 0.41 -11.48
CA ASN A 173 -4.89 0.45 -12.62
C ASN A 173 -5.39 -0.43 -13.77
N LEU A 174 -5.82 -1.66 -13.50
CA LEU A 174 -6.39 -2.54 -14.53
C LEU A 174 -7.63 -1.93 -15.20
N MET A 175 -8.47 -1.24 -14.43
CA MET A 175 -9.64 -0.57 -14.95
C MET A 175 -9.28 0.58 -15.90
N GLN A 176 -8.18 1.30 -15.67
CA GLN A 176 -7.69 2.35 -16.58
C GLN A 176 -7.28 1.78 -17.94
N TYR A 177 -6.74 0.55 -17.98
CA TYR A 177 -6.44 -0.19 -19.21
C TYR A 177 -7.67 -0.89 -19.84
N GLY A 178 -8.88 -0.63 -19.33
CA GLY A 178 -10.10 -1.28 -19.82
C GLY A 178 -10.21 -2.77 -19.46
N ARG A 179 -9.35 -3.30 -18.57
CA ARG A 179 -9.39 -4.69 -18.10
C ARG A 179 -10.41 -4.87 -16.97
N ILE A 180 -11.64 -4.46 -17.25
CA ILE A 180 -12.73 -4.30 -16.28
C ILE A 180 -13.04 -5.61 -15.55
N LYS A 181 -13.05 -6.75 -16.25
CA LYS A 181 -13.33 -8.06 -15.63
C LYS A 181 -12.31 -8.43 -14.56
N GLU A 182 -11.02 -8.17 -14.81
CA GLU A 182 -9.96 -8.48 -13.85
C GLU A 182 -9.95 -7.50 -12.69
N ALA A 183 -10.12 -6.21 -12.99
CA ALA A 183 -10.30 -5.18 -11.97
C ALA A 183 -11.41 -5.57 -10.98
N ASN A 184 -12.56 -6.02 -11.48
CA ASN A 184 -13.68 -6.49 -10.66
C ASN A 184 -13.28 -7.66 -9.74
N SER A 185 -12.47 -8.61 -10.23
CA SER A 185 -11.98 -9.72 -9.41
C SER A 185 -11.11 -9.24 -8.24
N TYR A 186 -10.24 -8.24 -8.49
CA TYR A 186 -9.42 -7.64 -7.44
C TYR A 186 -10.25 -6.87 -6.42
N PHE A 187 -11.22 -6.06 -6.87
CA PHE A 187 -12.13 -5.34 -5.98
C PHE A 187 -12.99 -6.29 -5.13
N LYS A 188 -13.49 -7.39 -5.71
CA LYS A 188 -14.24 -8.43 -4.98
C LYS A 188 -13.40 -9.13 -3.90
N ARG A 189 -12.10 -9.33 -4.15
CA ARG A 189 -11.17 -9.81 -3.11
C ARG A 189 -10.97 -8.75 -2.03
N ALA A 190 -10.76 -7.51 -2.41
CA ALA A 190 -10.53 -6.41 -1.46
C ALA A 190 -11.72 -6.19 -0.52
N ILE A 191 -12.96 -6.21 -1.04
CA ILE A 191 -14.18 -6.01 -0.24
C ILE A 191 -14.43 -7.18 0.71
N ALA A 192 -14.07 -8.40 0.30
CA ALA A 192 -14.17 -9.58 1.16
C ALA A 192 -13.21 -9.52 2.36
N ILE A 193 -12.09 -8.82 2.22
CA ILE A 193 -11.12 -8.60 3.30
C ILE A 193 -11.56 -7.43 4.20
N ASN A 194 -11.98 -6.31 3.60
CA ASN A 194 -12.45 -5.15 4.33
C ASN A 194 -13.66 -4.50 3.63
N ASN A 195 -14.85 -4.79 4.16
CA ASN A 195 -16.11 -4.28 3.66
C ASN A 195 -16.43 -2.84 4.12
N ASP A 196 -15.65 -2.28 5.05
CA ASP A 196 -15.85 -0.91 5.54
C ASP A 196 -15.01 0.12 4.77
N TYR A 197 -14.18 -0.31 3.82
CA TYR A 197 -13.33 0.59 3.05
C TYR A 197 -14.11 1.24 1.88
N PRO A 198 -14.38 2.57 1.92
CA PRO A 198 -15.27 3.22 0.96
C PRO A 198 -14.73 3.20 -0.48
N ASN A 199 -13.40 3.24 -0.68
CA ASN A 199 -12.83 3.22 -2.02
C ASN A 199 -13.17 1.93 -2.78
N THR A 200 -13.30 0.79 -2.09
CA THR A 200 -13.66 -0.48 -2.75
C THR A 200 -15.09 -0.43 -3.27
N HIS A 201 -16.02 0.09 -2.47
CA HIS A 201 -17.43 0.28 -2.87
C HIS A 201 -17.54 1.22 -4.06
N TYR A 202 -16.81 2.35 -4.02
CA TYR A 202 -16.74 3.29 -5.15
C TYR A 202 -16.18 2.62 -6.42
N ALA A 203 -15.13 1.82 -6.28
CA ALA A 203 -14.51 1.14 -7.42
C ALA A 203 -15.41 0.06 -8.05
N LEU A 204 -16.14 -0.70 -7.24
CA LEU A 204 -17.16 -1.65 -7.70
C LEU A 204 -18.35 -0.93 -8.36
N ALA A 205 -18.81 0.18 -7.78
CA ALA A 205 -19.87 1.00 -8.35
C ALA A 205 -19.47 1.56 -9.73
N LEU A 206 -18.24 2.09 -9.84
CA LEU A 206 -17.70 2.59 -11.10
C LEU A 206 -17.53 1.46 -12.13
N THR A 207 -17.17 0.26 -11.68
CA THR A 207 -17.11 -0.94 -12.52
C THR A 207 -18.49 -1.31 -13.06
N ALA A 208 -19.52 -1.27 -12.22
CA ALA A 208 -20.91 -1.54 -12.61
C ALA A 208 -21.44 -0.49 -13.59
N GLU A 209 -21.11 0.80 -13.38
CA GLU A 209 -21.49 1.90 -14.29
C GLU A 209 -20.92 1.66 -15.69
N LYS A 210 -19.63 1.33 -15.79
CA LYS A 210 -18.97 1.01 -17.07
C LYS A 210 -19.56 -0.21 -17.77
N GLN A 211 -20.20 -1.11 -17.02
CA GLN A 211 -20.90 -2.28 -17.55
C GLN A 211 -22.37 -1.99 -17.89
N GLY A 212 -22.86 -0.77 -17.64
CA GLY A 212 -24.25 -0.39 -17.83
C GLY A 212 -25.20 -0.90 -16.74
N ASN A 213 -24.68 -1.49 -15.65
CA ASN A 213 -25.48 -1.93 -14.51
C ASN A 213 -25.75 -0.75 -13.56
N TYR A 214 -26.61 0.17 -13.98
CA TYR A 214 -26.92 1.39 -13.23
C TYR A 214 -27.54 1.16 -11.83
N PRO A 215 -28.40 0.13 -11.59
CA PRO A 215 -28.85 -0.20 -10.24
C PRO A 215 -27.71 -0.51 -9.27
N GLU A 216 -26.78 -1.39 -9.67
CA GLU A 216 -25.64 -1.78 -8.84
C GLU A 216 -24.66 -0.62 -8.65
N ALA A 217 -24.44 0.18 -9.71
CA ALA A 217 -23.62 1.39 -9.63
C ALA A 217 -24.18 2.40 -8.63
N PHE A 218 -25.49 2.66 -8.67
CA PHE A 218 -26.14 3.58 -7.74
C PHE A 218 -26.02 3.10 -6.30
N GLN A 219 -26.36 1.83 -6.04
CA GLN A 219 -26.31 1.27 -4.70
C GLN A 219 -24.88 1.26 -4.13
N GLY A 220 -23.89 0.84 -4.92
CA GLY A 220 -22.49 0.83 -4.51
C GLY A 220 -21.96 2.25 -4.22
N ALA A 221 -22.37 3.25 -5.02
CA ALA A 221 -21.99 4.64 -4.79
C ALA A 221 -22.59 5.19 -3.49
N LEU A 222 -23.84 4.84 -3.15
CA LEU A 222 -24.44 5.20 -1.86
C LEU A 222 -23.71 4.53 -0.69
N THR A 223 -23.35 3.26 -0.81
CA THR A 223 -22.57 2.58 0.22
C THR A 223 -21.19 3.19 0.38
N ALA A 224 -20.53 3.62 -0.70
CA ALA A 224 -19.27 4.34 -0.63
C ALA A 224 -19.41 5.68 0.13
N LEU A 225 -20.51 6.41 -0.07
CA LEU A 225 -20.82 7.63 0.69
C LEU A 225 -21.08 7.35 2.17
N GLU A 226 -21.87 6.32 2.48
CA GLU A 226 -22.19 5.91 3.85
C GLU A 226 -20.93 5.53 4.63
N LYS A 227 -20.03 4.77 4.01
CA LYS A 227 -18.77 4.33 4.60
C LYS A 227 -17.71 5.43 4.65
N ASN A 228 -17.88 6.52 3.91
CA ASN A 228 -16.95 7.64 3.94
C ASN A 228 -17.33 8.67 5.00
N SER A 229 -16.61 8.67 6.13
CA SER A 229 -16.79 9.65 7.20
C SER A 229 -16.21 11.04 6.88
N LYS A 230 -15.46 11.18 5.77
CA LYS A 230 -14.79 12.42 5.36
C LYS A 230 -15.47 12.99 4.12
N LYS A 231 -15.70 14.31 4.08
CA LYS A 231 -16.18 15.02 2.88
C LYS A 231 -15.02 15.37 1.93
N ASP A 232 -14.24 14.36 1.58
CA ASP A 232 -13.06 14.49 0.73
C ASP A 232 -13.38 14.24 -0.75
N GLN A 233 -12.34 14.11 -1.58
CA GLN A 233 -12.49 13.86 -3.01
C GLN A 233 -13.27 12.57 -3.30
N LEU A 234 -13.11 11.53 -2.49
CA LEU A 234 -13.84 10.27 -2.67
C LEU A 234 -15.33 10.47 -2.44
N TYR A 235 -15.72 11.28 -1.44
CA TYR A 235 -17.11 11.64 -1.21
C TYR A 235 -17.70 12.35 -2.43
N SER A 236 -17.02 13.37 -2.95
CA SER A 236 -17.47 14.12 -4.13
C SER A 236 -17.61 13.22 -5.37
N ASN A 237 -16.65 12.33 -5.60
CA ASN A 237 -16.69 11.37 -6.72
C ASN A 237 -17.84 10.36 -6.57
N SER A 238 -18.03 9.84 -5.36
CA SER A 238 -19.11 8.87 -5.09
C SER A 238 -20.49 9.51 -5.22
N PHE A 239 -20.63 10.76 -4.78
CA PHE A 239 -21.85 11.54 -4.95
C PHE A 239 -22.17 11.77 -6.43
N GLN A 240 -21.19 12.21 -7.22
CA GLN A 240 -21.38 12.40 -8.66
C GLN A 240 -21.78 11.09 -9.36
N LEU A 241 -21.09 9.99 -9.05
CA LEU A 241 -21.40 8.67 -9.60
C LEU A 241 -22.84 8.24 -9.26
N ALA A 242 -23.30 8.49 -8.03
CA ALA A 242 -24.68 8.19 -7.64
C ALA A 242 -25.69 9.01 -8.46
N ILE A 243 -25.45 10.31 -8.66
CA ILE A 243 -26.33 11.16 -9.48
C ILE A 243 -26.37 10.68 -10.94
N ASP A 244 -25.21 10.36 -11.52
CA ASP A 244 -25.11 9.92 -12.90
C ASP A 244 -25.81 8.56 -13.12
N ALA A 245 -25.58 7.60 -12.21
CA ALA A 245 -26.23 6.30 -12.24
C ALA A 245 -27.75 6.41 -12.09
N ALA A 246 -28.25 7.24 -11.16
CA ALA A 246 -29.67 7.49 -10.98
C ALA A 246 -30.31 8.13 -12.22
N GLY A 247 -29.62 9.09 -12.86
CA GLY A 247 -30.08 9.74 -14.09
C GLY A 247 -30.13 8.80 -15.29
N LYS A 248 -29.31 7.74 -15.32
CA LYS A 248 -29.39 6.68 -16.33
C LYS A 248 -30.52 5.69 -16.03
N LEU A 249 -30.65 5.28 -14.77
CA LEU A 249 -31.68 4.36 -14.31
C LEU A 249 -33.10 4.89 -14.55
N SER A 250 -33.33 6.19 -14.31
CA SER A 250 -34.64 6.82 -14.54
C SER A 250 -35.06 6.86 -16.01
N LYS A 251 -34.11 6.79 -16.95
CA LYS A 251 -34.39 6.71 -18.39
C LYS A 251 -34.70 5.29 -18.87
N THR A 252 -34.25 4.28 -18.14
CA THR A 252 -34.46 2.86 -18.47
C THR A 252 -35.64 2.24 -17.72
N THR A 253 -36.13 2.91 -16.66
CA THR A 253 -37.26 2.44 -15.86
C THR A 253 -38.53 3.05 -16.42
N ASP A 254 -39.47 2.22 -16.87
CA ASP A 254 -40.78 2.70 -17.34
C ASP A 254 -41.54 3.25 -16.12
N ALA A 255 -41.66 4.58 -16.04
CA ALA A 255 -42.24 5.29 -14.91
C ALA A 255 -43.71 4.90 -14.62
N LYS A 256 -44.36 4.16 -15.54
CA LYS A 256 -45.71 3.62 -15.36
C LYS A 256 -45.79 2.36 -14.49
N VAL A 257 -44.66 1.69 -14.23
CA VAL A 257 -44.61 0.43 -13.46
C VAL A 257 -44.29 0.68 -11.98
N VAL A 258 -43.87 1.90 -11.63
CA VAL A 258 -43.58 2.32 -10.26
C VAL A 258 -44.75 3.19 -9.76
N VAL A 259 -45.90 2.56 -9.53
CA VAL A 259 -47.04 3.12 -8.77
C VAL A 259 -47.45 2.11 -7.71
#